data_AF-A0A9W7SXS6-F1
#
_entry.id   AF-A0A9W7SXS6-F1
#
_cell.length_a   1.000
_cell.length_b   1.000
_cell.length_c   1.000
_cell.angle_alpha   90.00
_cell.angle_beta   90.00
_cell.angle_gamma   90.00
#
_symmetry.space_group_name_H-M   'P 1'
#
loop_
_entity.id
_entity.type
_entity.pdbx_description
1 polymer ?
#
loop_
_entity_poly.entity_id
_entity_poly.type
_entity_poly.pdbx_seq_one_letter_code
_entity_poly.pdbx_strand_id
1 'polypeptide(L)'
;MAVRYVLALFTCPLVQGALDLAFGSDDDLTTFVTRPEIRAPILDVEVYDREAVRSGKWFVAPYADIAQQRHARNYYQPCQTGPAIYDLDGELIWSGACMLKNRNTCDFRPFDNNGTNYLSMIVHGYPTDSLRHGLVLDNSYRMTQEIDTGTHQYPFNMHELQIQSNGIDEHSTALYILNRRAQHDVTSLGIENVTSGWVGDTGFREVDLTTGASTGARDGLDGPPPKSWNWFHMNSVAKNPAGDYLVSARWTNTLYKISGRTGRILWRLGGPRSSSSSTASTSPASTTRDGSTTTTPPRPSPSSTTPP
;
A
#
# COMPACT_ATOMS: atom_id res chain seq x y z
N MET A 1 -36.39 -18.82 9.02
CA MET A 1 -36.41 -17.75 8.01
C MET A 1 -35.03 -17.66 7.40
N ALA A 2 -34.88 -18.11 6.15
CA ALA A 2 -33.60 -18.11 5.44
C ALA A 2 -33.42 -16.76 4.73
N VAL A 3 -32.36 -16.04 5.07
CA VAL A 3 -31.96 -14.81 4.36
C VAL A 3 -31.13 -15.24 3.15
N ARG A 4 -31.69 -15.03 1.95
CA ARG A 4 -31.01 -15.23 0.67
C ARG A 4 -30.07 -14.05 0.44
N TYR A 5 -28.77 -14.31 0.33
CA TYR A 5 -27.82 -13.36 -0.25
C TYR A 5 -27.91 -13.44 -1.78
N VAL A 6 -28.34 -12.36 -2.41
CA VAL A 6 -28.25 -12.18 -3.86
C VAL A 6 -26.84 -11.68 -4.16
N LEU A 7 -26.02 -12.54 -4.76
CA LEU A 7 -24.71 -12.20 -5.30
C LEU A 7 -24.92 -11.43 -6.62
N ALA A 8 -24.85 -10.11 -6.58
CA ALA A 8 -24.79 -9.30 -7.80
C ALA A 8 -23.37 -9.34 -8.36
N LEU A 9 -23.15 -10.19 -9.36
CA LEU A 9 -21.97 -10.16 -10.22
C LEU A 9 -22.03 -8.91 -11.11
N PHE A 10 -21.42 -7.81 -10.66
CA PHE A 10 -21.07 -6.72 -11.56
C PHE A 10 -19.73 -7.04 -12.23
N THR A 11 -19.79 -7.59 -13.43
CA THR A 11 -18.69 -7.48 -14.39
C THR A 11 -18.55 -6.01 -14.74
N CYS A 12 -17.57 -5.32 -14.14
CA CYS A 12 -17.21 -3.97 -14.54
C CYS A 12 -16.49 -4.07 -15.89
N PRO A 13 -17.07 -3.63 -17.01
CA PRO A 13 -16.25 -3.36 -18.19
C PRO A 13 -15.35 -2.18 -17.82
N LEU A 14 -14.12 -2.18 -18.32
CA LEU A 14 -13.31 -0.97 -18.42
C LEU A 14 -14.08 0.06 -19.26
N VAL A 15 -14.98 0.79 -18.62
CA VAL A 15 -15.56 2.00 -19.17
C VAL A 15 -14.48 3.04 -18.95
N GLN A 16 -13.67 3.27 -19.99
CA GLN A 16 -13.04 4.56 -20.20
C GLN A 16 -14.16 5.58 -20.41
N GLY A 17 -14.80 5.96 -19.31
CA GLY A 17 -15.40 7.27 -19.19
C GLY A 17 -14.21 8.21 -19.19
N ALA A 18 -13.88 8.73 -20.37
CA ALA A 18 -13.19 10.00 -20.42
C ALA A 18 -14.09 10.97 -19.66
N LEU A 19 -13.80 11.20 -18.39
CA LEU A 19 -14.11 12.50 -17.82
C LEU A 19 -13.30 13.46 -18.69
N ASP A 20 -13.98 14.12 -19.61
CA ASP A 20 -13.58 15.46 -20.04
C ASP A 20 -13.57 16.29 -18.75
N LEU A 21 -12.45 16.28 -18.04
CA LEU A 21 -12.06 17.40 -17.22
C LEU A 21 -11.87 18.54 -18.22
N ALA A 22 -12.96 19.27 -18.45
CA ALA A 22 -12.91 20.59 -19.06
C ALA A 22 -11.77 21.38 -18.41
N PHE A 23 -11.27 22.41 -19.09
CA PHE A 23 -10.41 23.45 -18.53
C PHE A 23 -11.17 24.21 -17.42
N GLY A 24 -11.55 23.50 -16.37
CA GLY A 24 -12.63 23.80 -15.44
C GLY A 24 -12.14 24.63 -14.28
N SER A 25 -13.11 25.29 -13.66
CA SER A 25 -12.97 26.10 -12.46
C SER A 25 -12.00 25.50 -11.46
N ASP A 26 -11.19 26.34 -10.83
CA ASP A 26 -10.18 25.97 -9.85
C ASP A 26 -10.70 26.05 -8.40
N ASP A 27 -12.04 26.10 -8.26
CA ASP A 27 -12.80 26.23 -7.01
C ASP A 27 -12.62 25.03 -6.08
N ASP A 28 -12.18 23.88 -6.60
CA ASP A 28 -11.87 22.67 -5.84
C ASP A 28 -10.41 22.63 -5.36
N LEU A 29 -9.65 23.71 -5.56
CA LEU A 29 -8.25 23.84 -5.19
C LEU A 29 -8.04 25.00 -4.23
N THR A 30 -7.15 24.80 -3.26
CA THR A 30 -6.76 25.83 -2.31
C THR A 30 -6.10 27.02 -3.01
N THR A 31 -6.32 28.23 -2.47
CA THR A 31 -5.57 29.43 -2.86
C THR A 31 -5.02 30.12 -1.61
N PHE A 32 -3.73 30.45 -1.61
CA PHE A 32 -3.05 31.11 -0.49
C PHE A 32 -2.48 32.47 -0.90
N VAL A 33 -2.52 33.45 0.00
CA VAL A 33 -1.93 34.79 -0.25
C VAL A 33 -0.40 34.73 -0.31
N THR A 34 0.22 33.99 0.61
CA THR A 34 1.69 33.94 0.75
C THR A 34 2.35 32.89 -0.15
N ARG A 35 1.59 31.90 -0.61
CA ARG A 35 2.03 30.80 -1.48
C ARG A 35 1.01 30.54 -2.60
N PRO A 36 0.69 31.55 -3.44
CA PRO A 36 -0.38 31.45 -4.45
C PRO A 36 -0.10 30.40 -5.53
N GLU A 37 1.14 29.93 -5.64
CA GLU A 37 1.51 28.86 -6.56
C GLU A 37 1.11 27.46 -6.06
N ILE A 38 0.77 27.28 -4.77
CA ILE A 38 0.28 26.00 -4.26
C ILE A 38 -1.20 25.86 -4.61
N ARG A 39 -1.54 24.81 -5.35
CA ARG A 39 -2.90 24.50 -5.82
C ARG A 39 -3.32 23.11 -5.38
N ALA A 40 -3.29 22.88 -4.06
CA ALA A 40 -3.60 21.57 -3.50
C ALA A 40 -5.13 21.31 -3.53
N PRO A 41 -5.59 20.05 -3.70
CA PRO A 41 -7.01 19.74 -3.62
C PRO A 41 -7.64 20.09 -2.27
N ILE A 42 -8.83 20.69 -2.28
CA ILE A 42 -9.64 20.86 -1.09
C ILE A 42 -10.25 19.49 -0.74
N LEU A 43 -10.15 19.10 0.53
CA LEU A 43 -10.77 17.87 1.01
C LEU A 43 -12.13 18.18 1.62
N ASP A 44 -13.18 17.55 1.10
CA ASP A 44 -14.50 17.55 1.72
C ASP A 44 -14.52 16.47 2.82
N VAL A 45 -14.50 16.90 4.08
CA VAL A 45 -14.36 16.03 5.25
C VAL A 45 -15.62 16.06 6.11
N GLU A 46 -16.32 14.93 6.15
CA GLU A 46 -17.45 14.71 7.06
C GLU A 46 -17.01 13.89 8.28
N VAL A 47 -17.24 14.41 9.49
CA VAL A 47 -16.89 13.74 10.75
C VAL A 47 -18.18 13.39 11.51
N TYR A 48 -18.49 12.10 11.61
CA TYR A 48 -19.70 11.61 12.29
C TYR A 48 -19.57 11.55 13.81
N ASP A 49 -18.39 11.18 14.33
CA ASP A 49 -18.12 11.10 15.77
C ASP A 49 -16.70 11.62 16.03
N ARG A 50 -16.60 12.88 16.46
CA ARG A 50 -15.32 13.57 16.64
C ARG A 50 -14.53 13.06 17.85
N GLU A 51 -15.19 12.48 18.85
CA GLU A 51 -14.51 11.92 20.04
C GLU A 51 -13.87 10.56 19.73
N ALA A 52 -14.44 9.81 18.78
CA ALA A 52 -13.85 8.56 18.30
C ALA A 52 -12.67 8.76 17.33
N VAL A 53 -12.45 9.98 16.81
CA VAL A 53 -11.35 10.25 15.87
C VAL A 53 -10.01 10.29 16.60
N ARG A 54 -9.11 9.39 16.22
CA ARG A 54 -7.72 9.44 16.67
C ARG A 54 -7.03 10.71 16.17
N SER A 55 -6.37 11.43 17.07
CA SER A 55 -5.52 12.57 16.70
C SER A 55 -4.49 12.19 15.64
N GLY A 56 -4.27 13.06 14.66
CA GLY A 56 -3.29 12.80 13.62
C GLY A 56 -3.36 13.80 12.47
N LYS A 57 -2.74 13.41 11.37
CA LYS A 57 -2.74 14.12 10.09
C LYS A 57 -2.97 13.11 8.98
N TRP A 58 -3.49 13.57 7.85
CA TRP A 58 -3.65 12.76 6.65
C TRP A 58 -2.45 12.98 5.74
N PHE A 59 -1.80 11.89 5.35
CA PHE A 59 -0.66 11.89 4.44
C PHE A 59 -1.18 11.34 3.11
N VAL A 60 -1.30 12.22 2.12
CA VAL A 60 -1.89 11.89 0.83
C VAL A 60 -0.98 12.34 -0.30
N ALA A 61 -1.08 11.68 -1.45
CA ALA A 61 -0.28 11.97 -2.62
C ALA A 61 -1.18 11.99 -3.87
N PRO A 62 -2.03 13.03 -4.04
CA PRO A 62 -2.94 13.11 -5.17
C PRO A 62 -2.21 13.22 -6.52
N TYR A 63 -2.79 12.55 -7.51
CA TYR A 63 -2.44 12.61 -8.93
C TYR A 63 -3.71 12.30 -9.76
N ALA A 64 -3.86 12.86 -10.96
CA ALA A 64 -5.01 12.59 -11.84
C ALA A 64 -4.72 11.54 -12.90
N ASP A 65 -3.45 11.30 -13.23
CA ASP A 65 -3.03 10.19 -14.07
C ASP A 65 -2.00 9.37 -13.30
N ILE A 66 -2.16 8.06 -13.28
CA ILE A 66 -1.23 7.12 -12.65
C ILE A 66 0.14 7.16 -13.33
N ALA A 67 0.17 7.38 -14.65
CA ALA A 67 1.40 7.57 -15.40
C ALA A 67 1.85 9.02 -15.26
N GLN A 68 3.15 9.22 -15.02
CA GLN A 68 3.70 10.58 -15.00
C GLN A 68 3.58 11.18 -16.40
N GLN A 69 2.76 12.21 -16.51
CA GLN A 69 2.67 13.00 -17.74
C GLN A 69 3.77 14.07 -17.74
N ARG A 70 4.40 14.30 -18.90
CA ARG A 70 5.39 15.38 -19.08
C ARG A 70 4.72 16.76 -19.06
N HIS A 71 3.54 16.83 -19.66
CA HIS A 71 2.62 17.96 -19.63
C HIS A 71 1.28 17.37 -19.31
N ALA A 72 0.82 17.56 -18.08
CA ALA A 72 -0.38 16.90 -17.66
C ALA A 72 -1.56 17.58 -18.38
N ARG A 73 -2.26 16.80 -19.22
CA ARG A 73 -3.24 17.31 -20.21
C ARG A 73 -4.38 18.10 -19.57
N ASN A 74 -4.63 17.85 -18.28
CA ASN A 74 -5.72 18.42 -17.50
C ASN A 74 -5.22 19.44 -16.45
N TYR A 75 -3.96 19.87 -16.52
CA TYR A 75 -3.35 20.72 -15.51
C TYR A 75 -2.65 21.92 -16.13
N TYR A 76 -3.31 23.06 -16.09
CA TYR A 76 -2.63 24.34 -16.19
C TYR A 76 -2.50 24.96 -14.80
N GLN A 77 -1.91 24.24 -13.84
CA GLN A 77 -1.71 24.75 -12.49
C GLN A 77 -0.36 24.31 -11.89
N PRO A 78 0.48 25.26 -11.44
CA PRO A 78 1.71 24.92 -10.73
C PRO A 78 1.36 24.23 -9.40
N CYS A 79 2.22 23.30 -8.97
CA CYS A 79 2.20 22.70 -7.63
C CYS A 79 0.87 22.11 -7.13
N GLN A 80 0.17 21.36 -7.98
CA GLN A 80 -1.05 20.62 -7.64
C GLN A 80 -0.78 19.13 -7.34
N THR A 81 0.13 18.49 -8.07
CA THR A 81 0.41 17.06 -7.96
C THR A 81 1.59 16.81 -7.03
N GLY A 82 1.45 15.90 -6.08
CA GLY A 82 2.54 15.57 -5.16
C GLY A 82 2.04 15.25 -3.75
N PRO A 83 2.98 15.04 -2.81
CA PRO A 83 2.65 14.67 -1.45
C PRO A 83 2.13 15.90 -0.70
N ALA A 84 1.10 15.72 0.09
CA ALA A 84 0.45 16.76 0.86
C ALA A 84 0.04 16.20 2.23
N ILE A 85 0.11 17.07 3.23
CA ILE A 85 -0.32 16.76 4.60
C ILE A 85 -1.50 17.66 4.92
N TYR A 86 -2.59 17.05 5.35
CA TYR A 86 -3.78 17.74 5.84
C TYR A 86 -3.98 17.44 7.32
N ASP A 87 -4.65 18.32 8.05
CA ASP A 87 -5.19 17.96 9.36
C ASP A 87 -6.50 17.16 9.22
N LEU A 88 -7.16 16.93 10.36
CA LEU A 88 -8.39 16.13 10.42
C LEU A 88 -9.63 16.88 9.93
N ASP A 89 -9.55 18.18 9.72
CA ASP A 89 -10.63 19.01 9.20
C ASP A 89 -10.45 19.28 7.69
N GLY A 90 -9.41 18.72 7.07
CA GLY A 90 -9.13 18.88 5.64
C GLY A 90 -8.31 20.12 5.30
N GLU A 91 -7.76 20.82 6.30
CA GLU A 91 -6.93 22.00 6.08
C GLU A 91 -5.50 21.61 5.70
N LEU A 92 -4.95 22.28 4.69
CA LEU A 92 -3.60 21.99 4.18
C LEU A 92 -2.54 22.46 5.18
N ILE A 93 -1.70 21.53 5.64
CA ILE A 93 -0.57 21.80 6.54
C ILE A 93 0.74 21.95 5.75
N TRP A 94 0.93 21.14 4.71
CA TRP A 94 2.15 21.14 3.90
C TRP A 94 1.89 20.57 2.50
N SER A 95 2.57 21.12 1.50
CA SER A 95 2.57 20.60 0.13
C SER A 95 4.00 20.47 -0.39
N GLY A 96 4.36 19.26 -0.82
CA GLY A 96 5.60 18.95 -1.51
C GLY A 96 5.51 19.04 -3.04
N ALA A 97 4.36 19.44 -3.59
CA ALA A 97 4.12 19.46 -5.03
C ALA A 97 5.11 20.34 -5.80
N CYS A 98 5.42 21.54 -5.29
CA CYS A 98 6.44 22.41 -5.89
C CYS A 98 7.84 21.79 -5.80
N MET A 99 8.20 21.28 -4.62
CA MET A 99 9.50 20.66 -4.36
C MET A 99 9.79 19.53 -5.35
N LEU A 100 8.75 18.74 -5.67
CA LEU A 100 8.85 17.60 -6.59
C LEU A 100 8.40 17.93 -8.01
N LYS A 101 8.20 19.21 -8.36
CA LYS A 101 7.86 19.66 -9.72
C LYS A 101 6.64 18.95 -10.31
N ASN A 102 5.56 18.81 -9.53
CA ASN A 102 4.35 18.10 -9.94
C ASN A 102 4.57 16.62 -10.31
N ARG A 103 5.57 15.96 -9.73
CA ARG A 103 5.76 14.51 -9.90
C ARG A 103 4.75 13.74 -9.06
N ASN A 104 4.19 12.69 -9.66
CA ASN A 104 3.42 11.69 -8.95
C ASN A 104 4.27 11.12 -7.83
N THR A 105 3.68 11.10 -6.65
CA THR A 105 4.24 10.42 -5.48
C THR A 105 3.29 9.33 -5.04
N CYS A 106 3.84 8.29 -4.43
CA CYS A 106 3.09 7.16 -3.92
C CYS A 106 3.63 6.78 -2.56
N ASP A 107 2.80 6.09 -1.77
CA ASP A 107 3.20 5.55 -0.48
C ASP A 107 3.85 6.61 0.42
N PHE A 108 3.25 7.80 0.45
CA PHE A 108 3.69 8.91 1.28
C PHE A 108 3.24 8.68 2.72
N ARG A 109 4.19 8.51 3.63
CA ARG A 109 3.89 8.17 5.02
C ARG A 109 4.94 8.69 6.01
N PRO A 110 4.54 8.94 7.26
CA PRO A 110 5.48 9.18 8.34
C PRO A 110 6.10 7.87 8.84
N PHE A 111 7.31 7.97 9.36
CA PHE A 111 7.92 6.93 10.17
C PHE A 111 8.75 7.56 11.30
N ASP A 112 8.92 6.82 12.39
CA ASP A 112 9.77 7.22 13.52
C ASP A 112 11.11 6.52 13.41
N ASN A 113 12.18 7.25 13.69
CA ASN A 113 13.51 6.70 13.89
C ASN A 113 14.10 7.28 15.17
N ASN A 114 14.18 6.45 16.22
CA ASN A 114 14.69 6.81 17.53
C ASN A 114 14.06 8.10 18.11
N GLY A 115 12.74 8.25 18.01
CA GLY A 115 12.01 9.40 18.55
C GLY A 115 12.02 10.64 17.65
N THR A 116 12.66 10.57 16.48
CA THR A 116 12.59 11.62 15.47
C THR A 116 11.67 11.18 14.34
N ASN A 117 10.71 12.05 13.99
CA ASN A 117 9.79 11.81 12.88
C ASN A 117 10.43 12.15 11.54
N TYR A 118 10.21 11.28 10.56
CA TYR A 118 10.60 11.44 9.18
C TYR A 118 9.40 11.16 8.27
N LEU A 119 9.56 11.46 6.99
CA LEU A 119 8.61 11.08 5.95
C LEU A 119 9.33 10.25 4.90
N SER A 120 8.69 9.19 4.42
CA SER A 120 9.10 8.48 3.22
C SER A 120 8.06 8.63 2.12
N MET A 121 8.52 8.54 0.87
CA MET A 121 7.65 8.52 -0.31
C MET A 121 8.37 7.87 -1.47
N ILE A 122 7.60 7.40 -2.44
CA ILE A 122 8.09 6.92 -3.73
C ILE A 122 7.79 7.98 -4.77
N VAL A 123 8.78 8.41 -5.55
CA VAL A 123 8.63 9.47 -6.56
C VAL A 123 8.75 8.88 -7.95
N HIS A 124 7.75 9.09 -8.80
CA HIS A 124 7.74 8.61 -10.19
C HIS A 124 8.83 9.26 -11.04
N GLY A 125 9.45 8.51 -11.95
CA GLY A 125 10.41 9.05 -12.91
C GLY A 125 9.87 10.22 -13.74
N TYR A 126 10.76 11.14 -14.10
CA TYR A 126 10.56 12.35 -14.88
C TYR A 126 11.61 12.43 -16.00
N PRO A 127 11.43 13.19 -17.10
CA PRO A 127 12.40 13.19 -18.20
C PRO A 127 13.86 13.50 -17.81
N THR A 128 14.08 14.32 -16.78
CA THR A 128 15.42 14.65 -16.26
C THR A 128 15.91 13.70 -15.17
N ASP A 129 15.05 12.78 -14.73
CA ASP A 129 15.30 11.79 -13.69
C ASP A 129 14.42 10.57 -13.96
N SER A 130 14.86 9.73 -14.90
CA SER A 130 14.00 8.72 -15.53
C SER A 130 13.59 7.57 -14.60
N LEU A 131 14.22 7.43 -13.43
CA LEU A 131 13.98 6.33 -12.52
C LEU A 131 12.95 6.71 -11.46
N ARG A 132 12.09 5.75 -11.12
CA ARG A 132 11.33 5.83 -9.87
C ARG A 132 12.29 5.49 -8.73
N HIS A 133 12.22 6.24 -7.63
CA HIS A 133 13.06 6.03 -6.46
C HIS A 133 12.30 6.39 -5.17
N GLY A 134 12.84 6.00 -4.03
CA GLY A 134 12.38 6.44 -2.71
C GLY A 134 13.06 7.73 -2.27
N LEU A 135 12.35 8.56 -1.51
CA LEU A 135 12.91 9.72 -0.82
C LEU A 135 12.58 9.68 0.67
N VAL A 136 13.49 10.20 1.48
CA VAL A 136 13.29 10.44 2.91
C VAL A 136 13.44 11.93 3.22
N LEU A 137 12.48 12.48 3.97
CA LEU A 137 12.52 13.84 4.49
C LEU A 137 12.63 13.85 6.01
N ASP A 138 13.35 14.80 6.56
CA ASP A 138 13.39 15.07 8.00
C ASP A 138 12.13 15.80 8.51
N ASN A 139 12.06 16.03 9.83
CA ASN A 139 10.98 16.78 10.48
C ASN A 139 10.91 18.28 10.10
N SER A 140 11.89 18.78 9.34
CA SER A 140 11.92 20.11 8.74
C SER A 140 11.57 20.06 7.25
N TYR A 141 11.06 18.93 6.77
CA TYR A 141 10.67 18.66 5.38
C TYR A 141 11.81 18.81 4.36
N ARG A 142 13.06 18.56 4.78
CA ARG A 142 14.23 18.59 3.90
C ARG A 142 14.57 17.19 3.46
N MET A 143 14.88 17.00 2.18
CA MET A 143 15.35 15.73 1.64
C MET A 143 16.68 15.37 2.29
N THR A 144 16.75 14.20 2.92
CA THR A 144 17.94 13.71 3.63
C THR A 144 18.51 12.44 2.99
N GLN A 145 17.68 11.68 2.29
CA GLN A 145 18.13 10.46 1.62
C GLN A 145 17.32 10.18 0.35
N GLU A 146 18.01 9.65 -0.66
CA GLU A 146 17.44 9.06 -1.86
C GLU A 146 17.74 7.56 -1.85
N ILE A 147 16.74 6.75 -2.20
CA ILE A 147 16.82 5.29 -2.21
C ILE A 147 16.50 4.85 -3.63
N ASP A 148 17.54 4.62 -4.43
CA ASP A 148 17.41 4.16 -5.80
C ASP A 148 17.83 2.67 -5.95
N THR A 149 17.50 2.10 -7.10
CA THR A 149 17.83 0.70 -7.42
C THR A 149 19.16 0.55 -8.16
N GLY A 150 19.80 1.66 -8.55
CA GLY A 150 21.01 1.74 -9.34
C GLY A 150 20.86 1.32 -10.81
N THR A 151 19.68 0.81 -11.21
CA THR A 151 19.48 0.22 -12.54
C THR A 151 18.04 0.31 -13.02
N HIS A 152 17.85 0.49 -14.33
CA HIS A 152 16.54 0.40 -14.99
C HIS A 152 15.99 -1.03 -15.07
N GLN A 153 16.82 -2.05 -14.81
CA GLN A 153 16.43 -3.46 -14.92
C GLN A 153 15.39 -3.86 -13.85
N TYR A 154 15.44 -3.22 -12.68
CA TYR A 154 14.59 -3.53 -11.54
C TYR A 154 13.85 -2.28 -11.07
N PRO A 155 12.95 -1.70 -11.89
CA PRO A 155 12.38 -0.41 -11.57
C PRO A 155 11.56 -0.50 -10.29
N PHE A 156 11.80 0.46 -9.40
CA PHE A 156 11.05 0.68 -8.17
C PHE A 156 9.55 0.58 -8.47
N ASN A 157 8.84 -0.18 -7.65
CA ASN A 157 7.38 -0.30 -7.76
C ASN A 157 6.72 0.80 -6.92
N MET A 158 5.52 1.24 -7.30
CA MET A 158 4.85 2.34 -6.63
C MET A 158 4.16 1.97 -5.30
N HIS A 159 4.02 0.68 -4.98
CA HIS A 159 3.09 0.24 -3.95
C HIS A 159 3.65 0.23 -2.53
N GLU A 160 4.96 0.01 -2.33
CA GLU A 160 5.51 -0.13 -0.98
C GLU A 160 7.01 0.24 -0.90
N LEU A 161 7.31 1.12 0.05
CA LEU A 161 8.61 1.54 0.60
C LEU A 161 8.49 1.76 2.11
N GLN A 162 8.86 0.74 2.88
CA GLN A 162 8.90 0.82 4.34
C GLN A 162 10.32 1.11 4.80
N ILE A 163 10.47 2.13 5.66
CA ILE A 163 11.69 2.32 6.42
C ILE A 163 11.52 1.60 7.74
N GLN A 164 12.43 0.68 8.02
CA GLN A 164 12.47 -0.10 9.25
C GLN A 164 13.61 0.46 10.09
N SER A 165 13.31 1.52 10.80
CA SER A 165 14.06 2.02 11.94
C SER A 165 13.43 1.48 13.22
N ASN A 166 14.19 1.32 14.31
CA ASN A 166 13.72 0.86 15.63
C ASN A 166 13.74 -0.66 15.88
N GLY A 167 14.80 -1.35 15.46
CA GLY A 167 15.21 -2.61 16.10
C GLY A 167 14.60 -3.90 15.56
N ILE A 168 13.93 -3.87 14.39
CA ILE A 168 13.72 -5.11 13.62
C ILE A 168 15.08 -5.64 13.15
N ASP A 169 15.96 -4.75 12.70
CA ASP A 169 17.36 -5.02 12.36
C ASP A 169 18.28 -4.10 13.18
N GLU A 170 19.58 -4.43 13.22
CA GLU A 170 20.61 -3.63 13.92
C GLU A 170 20.78 -2.23 13.32
N HIS A 171 20.51 -2.10 12.02
CA HIS A 171 20.56 -0.85 11.25
C HIS A 171 19.19 -0.52 10.68
N SER A 172 18.98 0.75 10.32
CA SER A 172 17.76 1.12 9.58
C SER A 172 17.82 0.54 8.17
N THR A 173 16.76 -0.15 7.76
CA THR A 173 16.65 -0.73 6.41
C THR A 173 15.49 -0.10 5.63
N ALA A 174 15.58 -0.10 4.30
CA ALA A 174 14.47 0.17 3.41
C ALA A 174 14.01 -1.13 2.75
N LEU A 175 12.76 -1.49 3.01
CA LEU A 175 12.07 -2.61 2.39
C LEU A 175 11.13 -2.07 1.31
N TYR A 176 11.36 -2.42 0.05
CA TYR A 176 10.55 -1.93 -1.05
C TYR A 176 10.28 -2.98 -2.12
N ILE A 177 9.22 -2.78 -2.88
CA ILE A 177 8.85 -3.62 -4.01
C ILE A 177 9.56 -3.13 -5.26
N LEU A 178 10.01 -4.08 -6.07
CA LEU A 178 10.59 -3.85 -7.39
C LEU A 178 9.89 -4.72 -8.43
N ASN A 179 9.85 -4.24 -9.65
CA ASN A 179 9.35 -5.04 -10.76
C ASN A 179 10.51 -5.82 -11.38
N ARG A 180 10.24 -7.07 -11.71
CA ARG A 180 11.13 -7.96 -12.46
C ARG A 180 10.39 -8.50 -13.67
N ARG A 181 11.11 -8.79 -14.73
CA ARG A 181 10.54 -9.45 -15.91
C ARG A 181 11.50 -10.49 -16.39
N ALA A 182 10.98 -11.69 -16.61
CA ALA A 182 11.73 -12.81 -17.10
C ALA A 182 11.04 -13.43 -18.29
N GLN A 183 11.83 -13.97 -19.20
CA GLN A 183 11.33 -14.82 -20.26
C GLN A 183 11.17 -16.24 -19.68
N HIS A 184 9.99 -16.81 -19.85
CA HIS A 184 9.67 -18.17 -19.40
C HIS A 184 9.22 -19.03 -20.58
N ASP A 185 9.41 -20.34 -20.46
CA ASP A 185 8.72 -21.31 -21.31
C ASP A 185 7.22 -21.26 -20.99
N VAL A 186 6.41 -21.01 -22.02
CA VAL A 186 4.95 -20.92 -21.93
C VAL A 186 4.25 -21.92 -22.84
N THR A 187 4.98 -22.94 -23.32
CA THR A 187 4.46 -23.97 -24.22
C THR A 187 3.24 -24.68 -23.63
N SER A 188 3.20 -24.83 -22.30
CA SER A 188 2.08 -25.43 -21.56
C SER A 188 0.77 -24.64 -21.64
N LEU A 189 0.81 -23.38 -22.08
CA LEU A 189 -0.40 -22.58 -22.32
C LEU A 189 -1.13 -22.99 -23.62
N GLY A 190 -0.51 -23.80 -24.48
CA GLY A 190 -1.13 -24.30 -25.71
C GLY A 190 -1.39 -23.21 -26.77
N ILE A 191 -0.70 -22.07 -26.66
CA ILE A 191 -0.80 -20.99 -27.64
C ILE A 191 0.01 -21.40 -28.87
N GLU A 192 -0.68 -21.47 -30.02
CA GLU A 192 -0.06 -21.91 -31.27
C GLU A 192 1.17 -21.07 -31.63
N ASN A 193 2.29 -21.75 -31.94
CA ASN A 193 3.57 -21.14 -32.28
C ASN A 193 4.19 -20.22 -31.20
N VAL A 194 3.76 -20.32 -29.94
CA VAL A 194 4.34 -19.57 -28.82
C VAL A 194 4.90 -20.53 -27.78
N THR A 195 6.23 -20.66 -27.74
CA THR A 195 6.97 -21.46 -26.75
C THR A 195 7.56 -20.62 -25.63
N SER A 196 7.63 -19.30 -25.81
CA SER A 196 8.25 -18.40 -24.84
C SER A 196 7.50 -17.08 -24.69
N GLY A 197 7.41 -16.58 -23.45
CA GLY A 197 6.70 -15.35 -23.13
C GLY A 197 7.33 -14.59 -21.96
N TRP A 198 7.14 -13.27 -21.97
CA TRP A 198 7.56 -12.41 -20.87
C TRP A 198 6.57 -12.47 -19.73
N VAL A 199 7.04 -12.90 -18.56
CA VAL A 199 6.27 -12.90 -17.32
C VAL A 199 6.83 -11.81 -16.43
N GLY A 200 5.94 -10.91 -15.99
CA GLY A 200 6.23 -9.93 -14.96
C GLY A 200 6.12 -10.60 -13.60
N ASP A 201 7.19 -10.51 -12.84
CA ASP A 201 7.24 -10.89 -11.44
C ASP A 201 7.44 -9.64 -10.59
N THR A 202 6.84 -9.59 -9.42
CA THR A 202 7.06 -8.50 -8.46
C THR A 202 7.79 -9.10 -7.27
N GLY A 203 9.01 -8.62 -7.04
CA GLY A 203 9.82 -9.00 -5.89
C GLY A 203 9.93 -7.86 -4.90
N PHE A 204 10.54 -8.11 -3.74
CA PHE A 204 10.94 -7.06 -2.81
C PHE A 204 12.42 -7.18 -2.49
N ARG A 205 13.02 -6.06 -2.09
CA ARG A 205 14.40 -5.96 -1.63
C ARG A 205 14.41 -5.21 -0.31
N GLU A 206 15.30 -5.65 0.57
CA GLU A 206 15.65 -4.95 1.80
C GLU A 206 17.07 -4.41 1.65
N VAL A 207 17.27 -3.13 1.93
CA VAL A 207 18.56 -2.45 1.80
C VAL A 207 18.89 -1.74 3.11
N ASP A 208 20.08 -1.98 3.64
CA ASP A 208 20.63 -1.23 4.76
C ASP A 208 20.92 0.21 4.34
N LEU A 209 20.32 1.18 5.05
CA LEU A 209 20.42 2.60 4.71
C LEU A 209 21.76 3.24 5.11
N THR A 210 22.57 2.55 5.91
CA THR A 210 23.90 3.00 6.34
C THR A 210 24.98 2.47 5.41
N THR A 211 24.91 1.18 5.06
CA THR A 211 25.95 0.48 4.30
C THR A 211 25.62 0.30 2.83
N GLY A 212 24.35 0.41 2.44
CA GLY A 212 23.87 0.06 1.10
C GLY A 212 23.85 -1.45 0.82
N ALA A 213 24.19 -2.28 1.81
CA ALA A 213 24.12 -3.73 1.68
C ALA A 213 22.66 -4.17 1.49
N SER A 214 22.41 -5.13 0.62
CA SER A 214 21.05 -5.60 0.32
C SER A 214 20.86 -7.09 0.55
N THR A 215 19.68 -7.45 1.05
CA THR A 215 19.20 -8.81 1.22
C THR A 215 17.91 -8.99 0.41
N GLY A 216 17.67 -10.22 -0.09
CA GLY A 216 16.56 -10.52 -0.99
C GLY A 216 16.96 -10.58 -2.48
N ALA A 217 16.49 -11.63 -3.14
CA ALA A 217 16.68 -12.05 -4.54
C ALA A 217 17.93 -11.53 -5.30
N ARG A 218 18.91 -12.44 -5.49
CA ARG A 218 20.02 -12.32 -6.46
C ARG A 218 19.58 -12.59 -7.90
N ASP A 219 20.42 -12.06 -8.79
CA ASP A 219 20.24 -11.67 -10.19
C ASP A 219 19.94 -12.75 -11.24
N GLY A 220 19.49 -12.25 -12.39
CA GLY A 220 19.81 -12.84 -13.69
C GLY A 220 18.82 -12.51 -14.78
N LEU A 221 18.48 -11.24 -15.04
CA LEU A 221 17.52 -10.90 -16.10
C LEU A 221 17.94 -9.64 -16.86
N ASP A 222 18.26 -9.82 -18.14
CA ASP A 222 18.59 -8.76 -19.09
C ASP A 222 17.33 -8.21 -19.79
N GLY A 223 17.27 -6.88 -19.92
CA GLY A 223 16.57 -6.22 -21.03
C GLY A 223 15.53 -5.14 -20.67
N PRO A 224 15.40 -4.08 -21.50
CA PRO A 224 14.32 -3.09 -21.38
C PRO A 224 12.96 -3.71 -21.78
N PRO A 225 11.83 -3.20 -21.26
CA PRO A 225 10.58 -3.97 -21.21
C PRO A 225 9.79 -4.06 -22.54
N PRO A 226 9.44 -5.28 -23.00
CA PRO A 226 8.20 -5.55 -23.72
C PRO A 226 7.00 -5.71 -22.75
N LYS A 227 5.77 -5.76 -23.28
CA LYS A 227 4.57 -6.13 -22.50
C LYS A 227 4.75 -7.53 -21.89
N SER A 228 4.52 -7.68 -20.59
CA SER A 228 4.66 -8.95 -19.85
C SER A 228 3.38 -9.30 -19.11
N TRP A 229 3.13 -10.59 -18.90
CA TRP A 229 2.01 -11.06 -18.08
C TRP A 229 2.29 -10.87 -16.59
N ASN A 230 1.52 -10.02 -15.92
CA ASN A 230 1.64 -9.74 -14.49
C ASN A 230 0.70 -10.65 -13.69
N TRP A 231 1.20 -11.83 -13.29
CA TRP A 231 0.39 -12.85 -12.63
C TRP A 231 0.29 -12.68 -11.10
N PHE A 232 1.29 -12.06 -10.48
CA PHE A 232 1.39 -11.95 -9.02
C PHE A 232 0.84 -10.60 -8.52
N HIS A 233 1.36 -9.50 -9.08
CA HIS A 233 1.00 -8.14 -8.70
C HIS A 233 1.04 -7.94 -7.16
N MET A 234 2.23 -8.12 -6.59
CA MET A 234 2.48 -7.77 -5.20
C MET A 234 2.26 -6.27 -5.02
N ASN A 235 1.47 -5.94 -4.00
CA ASN A 235 1.06 -4.57 -3.72
C ASN A 235 1.24 -4.17 -2.26
N SER A 236 1.77 -5.06 -1.41
CA SER A 236 2.27 -4.71 -0.08
C SER A 236 3.23 -5.78 0.44
N VAL A 237 4.21 -5.37 1.24
CA VAL A 237 5.11 -6.25 1.98
C VAL A 237 5.44 -5.63 3.34
N ALA A 238 5.47 -6.44 4.38
CA ALA A 238 5.91 -6.05 5.71
C ALA A 238 6.79 -7.14 6.33
N LYS A 239 7.81 -6.75 7.11
CA LYS A 239 8.64 -7.67 7.89
C LYS A 239 8.17 -7.68 9.34
N ASN A 240 8.19 -8.84 9.97
CA ASN A 240 7.88 -8.98 11.39
C ASN A 240 9.16 -9.10 12.24
N PRO A 241 9.07 -9.00 13.58
CA PRO A 241 10.24 -9.11 14.46
C PRO A 241 10.98 -10.46 14.42
N ALA A 242 10.37 -11.52 13.88
CA ALA A 242 11.05 -12.80 13.67
C ALA A 242 11.86 -12.84 12.36
N GLY A 243 11.80 -11.76 11.57
CA GLY A 243 12.43 -11.63 10.26
C GLY A 243 11.62 -12.24 9.12
N ASP A 244 10.40 -12.74 9.35
CA ASP A 244 9.53 -13.25 8.29
C ASP A 244 8.73 -12.13 7.63
N TYR A 245 8.34 -12.34 6.38
CA TYR A 245 7.62 -11.37 5.57
C TYR A 245 6.15 -11.74 5.44
N LEU A 246 5.28 -10.74 5.52
CA LEU A 246 3.88 -10.81 5.12
C LEU A 246 3.73 -10.06 3.79
N VAL A 247 3.23 -10.75 2.77
CA VAL A 247 3.09 -10.24 1.41
C VAL A 247 1.63 -10.27 0.99
N SER A 248 1.15 -9.18 0.39
CA SER A 248 -0.16 -9.11 -0.26
C SER A 248 0.00 -9.09 -1.77
N ALA A 249 -0.78 -9.94 -2.46
CA ALA A 249 -0.76 -10.03 -3.91
C ALA A 249 -2.18 -9.96 -4.47
N ARG A 250 -2.41 -8.93 -5.29
CA ARG A 250 -3.75 -8.58 -5.79
C ARG A 250 -4.29 -9.63 -6.76
N TRP A 251 -3.46 -10.19 -7.63
CA TRP A 251 -3.94 -11.04 -8.72
C TRP A 251 -4.15 -12.49 -8.32
N THR A 252 -3.60 -12.89 -7.16
CA THR A 252 -3.88 -14.19 -6.57
C THR A 252 -4.94 -14.11 -5.47
N ASN A 253 -5.43 -12.92 -5.11
CA ASN A 253 -6.35 -12.68 -4.00
C ASN A 253 -5.87 -13.35 -2.70
N THR A 254 -4.55 -13.28 -2.42
CA THR A 254 -3.93 -14.07 -1.36
C THR A 254 -2.90 -13.25 -0.58
N LEU A 255 -2.90 -13.42 0.75
CA LEU A 255 -1.80 -13.05 1.64
C LEU A 255 -0.86 -14.24 1.83
N TYR A 256 0.45 -13.99 1.83
CA TYR A 256 1.49 -14.99 2.01
C TYR A 256 2.35 -14.62 3.21
N LYS A 257 2.56 -15.55 4.14
CA LYS A 257 3.69 -15.43 5.07
C LYS A 257 4.87 -16.20 4.50
N ILE A 258 6.02 -15.54 4.39
CA ILE A 258 7.24 -16.07 3.80
C ILE A 258 8.34 -16.06 4.85
N SER A 259 9.04 -17.17 5.00
CA SER A 259 10.18 -17.27 5.91
C SER A 259 11.31 -16.35 5.45
N GLY A 260 11.78 -15.44 6.30
CA GLY A 260 12.91 -14.58 5.92
C GLY A 260 14.24 -15.32 5.81
N ARG A 261 14.37 -16.45 6.51
CA ARG A 261 15.58 -17.28 6.49
C ARG A 261 15.67 -18.17 5.25
N THR A 262 14.54 -18.70 4.79
CA THR A 262 14.52 -19.75 3.76
C THR A 262 13.81 -19.35 2.47
N GLY A 263 13.08 -18.23 2.46
CA GLY A 263 12.24 -17.80 1.33
C GLY A 263 11.01 -18.68 1.09
N ARG A 264 10.74 -19.67 1.95
CA ARG A 264 9.61 -20.60 1.78
C ARG A 264 8.30 -19.95 2.25
N ILE A 265 7.21 -20.22 1.54
CA ILE A 265 5.87 -19.86 1.99
C ILE A 265 5.51 -20.73 3.22
N LEU A 266 5.28 -20.07 4.34
CA LEU A 266 4.87 -20.68 5.61
C LEU A 266 3.37 -20.95 5.64
N TRP A 267 2.56 -19.99 5.19
CA TRP A 267 1.11 -20.14 5.03
C TRP A 267 0.53 -19.15 4.01
N ARG A 268 -0.72 -19.39 3.61
CA ARG A 268 -1.51 -18.57 2.68
C ARG A 268 -2.90 -18.30 3.24
N LEU A 269 -3.38 -17.08 3.11
CA LEU A 269 -4.75 -16.71 3.47
C LEU A 269 -5.43 -16.04 2.27
N GLY A 270 -6.53 -16.63 1.79
CA GLY A 270 -7.21 -16.18 0.58
C GLY A 270 -6.84 -17.01 -0.66
N GLY A 271 -7.59 -16.79 -1.74
CA GLY A 271 -7.44 -17.49 -3.01
C GLY A 271 -7.66 -19.00 -2.96
N PRO A 272 -7.51 -19.69 -4.11
CA PRO A 272 -7.83 -21.12 -4.24
C PRO A 272 -6.93 -22.07 -3.45
N ARG A 273 -5.78 -21.59 -2.94
CA ARG A 273 -4.76 -22.40 -2.23
C ARG A 273 -4.53 -21.93 -0.79
N SER A 274 -5.58 -21.43 -0.13
CA SER A 274 -5.56 -21.08 1.29
C SER A 274 -5.07 -22.25 2.15
N SER A 275 -4.28 -21.96 3.19
CA SER A 275 -3.73 -22.96 4.10
C SER A 275 -3.57 -22.38 5.50
N SER A 276 -4.05 -23.07 6.54
CA SER A 276 -3.82 -22.66 7.94
C SER A 276 -2.43 -23.07 8.42
N SER A 277 -1.74 -22.21 9.19
CA SER A 277 -0.61 -22.65 10.02
C SER A 277 -1.13 -23.31 11.29
N SER A 278 -1.05 -24.63 11.38
CA SER A 278 -1.32 -25.34 12.63
C SER A 278 -0.11 -25.22 13.57
N THR A 279 0.06 -24.07 14.23
CA THR A 279 0.94 -23.92 15.41
C THR A 279 0.49 -22.75 16.28
N ALA A 280 -0.61 -22.95 16.99
CA ALA A 280 -0.75 -22.46 18.35
C ALA A 280 -1.31 -23.63 19.16
N SER A 281 -0.43 -24.35 19.87
CA SER A 281 -0.87 -25.22 20.94
C SER A 281 -1.43 -24.32 22.04
N THR A 282 -2.71 -23.96 21.93
CA THR A 282 -3.49 -23.67 23.12
C THR A 282 -3.65 -25.01 23.82
N SER A 283 -2.83 -25.24 24.84
CA SER A 283 -3.14 -26.25 25.85
C SER A 283 -4.60 -26.01 26.26
N PRO A 284 -5.49 -27.01 26.18
CA PRO A 284 -6.82 -26.83 26.72
C PRO A 284 -6.64 -26.59 28.22
N ALA A 285 -7.04 -25.41 28.68
CA ALA A 285 -7.16 -25.15 30.10
C ALA A 285 -8.11 -26.22 30.65
N SER A 286 -7.56 -27.11 31.48
CA SER A 286 -8.35 -28.08 32.23
C SER A 286 -9.25 -27.29 33.16
N THR A 287 -10.51 -27.12 32.77
CA THR A 287 -11.55 -26.72 33.70
C THR A 287 -11.88 -27.95 34.54
N THR A 288 -11.21 -28.06 35.68
CA THR A 288 -11.69 -28.91 36.77
C THR A 288 -13.07 -28.40 37.17
N ARG A 289 -14.06 -29.21 36.87
CA ARG A 289 -15.47 -28.99 37.16
C ARG A 289 -15.68 -29.31 38.63
N ASP A 290 -15.52 -28.30 39.50
CA ASP A 290 -16.00 -28.42 40.87
C ASP A 290 -17.53 -28.34 40.87
N GLY A 291 -18.13 -29.47 41.22
CA GLY A 291 -19.56 -29.57 41.45
C GLY A 291 -19.95 -28.86 42.72
N SER A 292 -20.75 -27.79 42.61
CA SER A 292 -21.72 -27.48 43.63
C SER A 292 -23.04 -27.12 42.98
N THR A 293 -24.04 -27.95 43.25
CA THR A 293 -25.44 -27.80 42.88
C THR A 293 -26.09 -26.80 43.83
N THR A 294 -26.58 -25.68 43.29
CA THR A 294 -27.56 -24.84 44.00
C THR A 294 -28.78 -24.67 43.12
N THR A 295 -29.89 -25.22 43.61
CA THR A 295 -31.21 -25.28 42.99
C THR A 295 -31.93 -23.94 43.07
N THR A 296 -32.42 -23.44 41.92
CA THR A 296 -33.31 -22.26 41.84
C THR A 296 -34.75 -22.73 41.61
N PRO A 297 -35.76 -22.27 42.38
CA PRO A 297 -37.15 -22.70 42.19
C PRO A 297 -37.82 -21.99 41.00
N PRO A 298 -38.88 -22.59 40.40
CA PRO A 298 -39.47 -22.08 39.16
C PRO A 298 -40.37 -20.86 39.38
N ARG A 299 -40.36 -19.97 38.37
CA ARG A 299 -41.11 -18.71 38.28
C ARG A 299 -42.58 -18.96 37.88
N PRO A 300 -43.57 -18.27 38.46
CA PRO A 300 -44.98 -18.43 38.09
C PRO A 300 -45.32 -17.69 36.78
N SER A 301 -46.27 -18.26 36.02
CA SER A 301 -46.79 -17.77 34.73
C SER A 301 -47.71 -16.55 34.88
N PRO A 302 -47.84 -15.68 33.87
CA PRO A 302 -48.54 -14.39 34.00
C PRO A 302 -50.06 -14.51 33.80
N SER A 303 -50.84 -13.85 34.66
CA SER A 303 -52.29 -13.69 34.55
C SER A 303 -52.65 -12.52 33.63
N SER A 304 -53.59 -12.77 32.70
CA SER A 304 -54.21 -11.79 31.82
C SER A 304 -55.26 -10.96 32.55
N THR A 305 -55.13 -9.63 32.52
CA THR A 305 -56.25 -8.70 32.77
C THR A 305 -56.13 -7.49 31.86
N THR A 306 -57.06 -7.39 30.93
CA THR A 306 -57.38 -6.19 30.13
C THR A 306 -58.29 -5.28 30.95
N PRO A 307 -58.15 -3.95 30.86
CA PRO A 307 -59.26 -3.05 31.14
C PRO A 307 -59.60 -2.16 29.92
N PRO A 308 -60.81 -1.56 29.87
CA PRO A 308 -61.14 -0.51 28.92
C PRO A 308 -60.34 0.78 29.18
#